data_AF-A0A934HYU6-F1
#
_entry.id   AF-A0A934HYU6-F1
#
_cell.length_a   1.000
_cell.length_b   1.000
_cell.length_c   1.000
_cell.angle_alpha   90.00
_cell.angle_beta   90.00
_cell.angle_gamma   90.00
#
_symmetry.space_group_name_H-M   'P 1'
#
loop_
_entity.id
_entity.type
_entity.pdbx_description
1 polymer ?
#
loop_
_entity_poly.entity_id
_entity_poly.type
_entity_poly.pdbx_seq_one_letter_code
_entity_poly.pdbx_strand_id
1 'polypeptide(L)' 'MMYYYWKEKGIRPSVFYSMPIGERLIVQAFYENEIEEKNKSRQEMKNSETPIFPVIVL' A
#
# COMPACT_ATOMS: atom_id res chain seq x y z
N MET A 1 -6.04 -7.61 0.91
CA MET A 1 -6.13 -7.60 -0.57
C MET A 1 -7.48 -7.15 -1.12
N MET A 2 -8.58 -7.91 -0.98
CA MET A 2 -9.89 -7.51 -1.52
C MET A 2 -10.35 -6.12 -1.05
N TYR A 3 -10.39 -5.90 0.27
CA TYR A 3 -10.76 -4.60 0.83
C TYR A 3 -9.88 -3.46 0.30
N TYR A 4 -8.56 -3.71 0.20
CA TYR A 4 -7.61 -2.75 -0.34
C TYR A 4 -7.93 -2.38 -1.79
N TYR A 5 -8.19 -3.36 -2.66
CA TYR A 5 -8.56 -3.10 -4.06
C TYR A 5 -9.91 -2.39 -4.20
N TRP A 6 -10.87 -2.71 -3.34
CA TRP A 6 -12.14 -2.01 -3.33
C TRP A 6 -11.97 -0.55 -2.91
N LYS A 7 -11.26 -0.31 -1.80
CA LYS A 7 -11.11 1.00 -1.17
C LYS A 7 -10.15 1.93 -1.93
N GLU A 8 -9.06 1.39 -2.47
CA GLU A 8 -8.00 2.19 -3.14
C GLU A 8 -8.14 2.22 -4.66
N LYS A 9 -8.67 1.16 -5.27
CA LYS A 9 -8.72 1.01 -6.75
C LYS A 9 -10.14 0.87 -7.30
N GLY A 10 -11.17 0.87 -6.45
CA GLY A 10 -12.58 0.82 -6.86
C GLY A 10 -13.06 -0.53 -7.40
N ILE A 11 -12.27 -1.60 -7.25
CA ILE A 11 -12.66 -2.94 -7.74
C ILE A 11 -13.80 -3.47 -6.85
N ARG A 12 -14.97 -3.69 -7.45
CA ARG A 12 -16.11 -4.24 -6.71
C ARG A 12 -15.80 -5.65 -6.21
N PRO A 13 -16.24 -6.02 -4.99
CA PRO A 13 -16.01 -7.37 -4.47
C PRO A 13 -16.54 -8.47 -5.39
N SER A 14 -17.69 -8.27 -6.02
CA SER A 14 -18.27 -9.22 -6.96
C SER A 14 -17.35 -9.54 -8.15
N VAL A 15 -16.70 -8.51 -8.72
CA VAL A 15 -15.77 -8.65 -9.84
C VAL A 15 -14.54 -9.44 -9.42
N PHE A 16 -13.99 -9.14 -8.24
CA PHE A 16 -12.82 -9.83 -7.73
C PHE A 16 -13.09 -11.31 -7.44
N TYR A 17 -14.23 -11.65 -6.86
CA TYR A 17 -14.60 -13.05 -6.62
C TYR A 17 -14.93 -13.80 -7.91
N SER A 18 -15.41 -13.10 -8.94
CA SER A 18 -15.63 -13.70 -10.27
C SER A 18 -14.35 -13.95 -11.08
N MET A 19 -13.20 -13.39 -10.68
CA MET A 19 -11.96 -13.58 -11.45
C MET A 19 -11.53 -15.06 -11.47
N PRO A 20 -11.06 -15.56 -12.64
CA PRO A 20 -10.37 -16.84 -12.74
C PRO A 20 -9.17 -16.93 -11.80
N ILE A 21 -8.79 -18.16 -11.42
CA ILE A 21 -7.72 -18.37 -10.45
C ILE A 21 -6.37 -17.79 -10.92
N GLY A 22 -6.06 -17.86 -12.21
CA GLY A 22 -4.85 -17.28 -12.78
C GLY A 22 -4.80 -15.76 -12.65
N GLU A 23 -5.92 -15.08 -12.93
CA GLU A 23 -6.02 -13.63 -12.77
C GLU A 23 -5.90 -13.23 -11.29
N ARG A 24 -6.50 -14.00 -10.38
CA ARG A 24 -6.35 -13.75 -8.93
C ARG A 24 -4.90 -13.87 -8.47
N LEU A 25 -4.13 -14.82 -9.01
CA LEU A 25 -2.71 -14.96 -8.70
C LEU A 25 -1.91 -13.75 -9.18
N ILE A 26 -2.20 -13.25 -10.37
CA ILE A 26 -1.55 -12.06 -10.92
C ILE A 26 -1.86 -10.85 -10.03
N VAL A 27 -3.14 -10.63 -9.72
CA VAL A 27 -3.58 -9.56 -8.82
C VAL A 27 -2.92 -9.67 -7.45
N GLN A 28 -2.74 -10.89 -6.94
CA GLN A 28 -2.03 -11.13 -5.69
C GLN A 28 -0.57 -10.71 -5.75
N ALA A 29 0.16 -11.12 -6.78
CA ALA A 29 1.57 -10.75 -6.95
C ALA A 29 1.74 -9.22 -7.01
N PHE A 30 0.88 -8.51 -7.73
CA PHE A 30 0.91 -7.04 -7.79
C PHE A 30 0.59 -6.39 -6.44
N TYR A 31 -0.40 -6.92 -5.70
CA TYR A 31 -0.73 -6.43 -4.36
C TYR A 31 0.45 -6.55 -3.39
N GLU A 32 1.11 -7.72 -3.39
CA GLU A 32 2.26 -7.99 -2.53
C GLU A 32 3.40 -7.01 -2.83
N ASN A 33 3.73 -6.81 -4.10
CA ASN A 33 4.75 -5.84 -4.53
C ASN A 33 4.40 -4.40 -4.11
N GLU A 34 3.15 -3.94 -4.30
CA GLU A 34 2.75 -2.57 -3.94
C GLU A 34 2.80 -2.34 -2.42
N ILE A 35 2.46 -3.34 -1.60
CA ILE A 35 2.57 -3.26 -0.14
C ILE A 35 4.04 -3.21 0.28
N GLU A 36 4.90 -4.00 -0.34
CA GLU A 36 6.35 -3.98 -0.07
C GLU A 36 6.95 -2.60 -0.37
N GLU A 37 6.68 -2.03 -1.55
CA GLU A 37 7.14 -0.70 -1.93
C GLU A 37 6.64 0.39 -0.98
N LYS A 38 5.38 0.33 -0.57
CA LYS A 38 4.81 1.27 0.40
C LYS A 38 5.48 1.16 1.76
N ASN A 39 5.78 -0.04 2.22
CA ASN A 39 6.45 -0.26 3.49
C ASN A 39 7.90 0.22 3.44
N LYS A 40 8.62 -0.06 2.36
CA LYS A 40 9.98 0.43 2.13
C LYS A 40 10.01 1.97 2.14
N SER A 41 9.12 2.60 1.39
CA SER A 41 9.00 4.07 1.36
C SER A 41 8.72 4.65 2.75
N ARG A 42 7.83 4.02 3.53
CA ARG A 42 7.56 4.43 4.93
C ARG A 42 8.78 4.29 5.83
N GLN A 43 9.58 3.23 5.66
CA GLN A 43 10.80 3.03 6.43
C GLN A 43 11.86 4.07 6.06
N GLU A 44 12.05 4.35 4.78
CA GLU A 44 12.95 5.41 4.30
C GLU A 44 12.55 6.77 4.87
N MET A 45 11.25 7.11 4.85
CA MET A 45 10.75 8.34 5.46
C MET A 45 11.09 8.40 6.95
N LYS A 46 10.80 7.35 7.73
CA LYS A 46 11.16 7.28 9.17
C LYS A 46 12.66 7.45 9.42
N ASN A 47 13.50 6.84 8.58
CA ASN A 47 14.96 6.95 8.72
C ASN A 47 15.49 8.33 8.29
N SER A 48 14.74 9.04 7.45
CA SER A 48 15.07 10.37 6.95
C SER A 48 14.47 11.53 7.76
N GLU A 49 13.68 11.23 8.80
CA GLU A 49 13.11 12.24 9.69
C GLU A 49 14.24 13.01 10.38
N THR A 50 14.58 14.18 9.81
CA THR A 50 15.45 15.15 10.47
C THR A 50 14.78 15.57 11.78
N PRO A 51 15.44 15.43 12.93
CA PRO A 51 14.85 15.84 14.21
C PRO A 51 14.53 17.34 14.16
N ILE A 52 13.24 17.66 14.28
CA ILE A 52 12.77 19.04 14.34
C ILE A 52 12.97 19.52 15.79
N PHE A 53 14.02 20.30 16.01
CA PHE A 53 14.25 20.94 17.31
C PHE A 53 13.40 22.21 17.41
N PRO A 54 12.54 22.36 18.43
CA PRO A 54 11.79 23.60 18.62
C PRO A 54 12.76 24.73 18.99
N VAL A 55 12.79 25.79 18.17
CA VAL A 55 13.50 27.04 18.51
C VAL A 55 12.57 27.85 19.41
N ILE A 56 12.96 28.02 20.68
CA ILE A 56 12.29 28.93 21.60
C ILE A 56 12.87 30.32 21.34
N VAL A 57 12.06 31.22 20.79
CA VAL A 57 12.40 32.64 20.66
C VAL A 57 12.08 33.29 22.00
N LEU A 58 13.13 33.72 22.71
CA LEU A 58 13.05 34.48 23.97
C LEU A 58 12.69 35.95 23.72
#